data_AF-A0A1J6I1C5-F1
#
_entry.id   AF-A0A1J6I1C5-F1
#
_cell.length_a   1.000
_cell.length_b   1.000
_cell.length_c   1.000
_cell.angle_alpha   90.00
_cell.angle_beta   90.00
_cell.angle_gamma   90.00
#
_symmetry.space_group_name_H-M   'P 1'
#
loop_
_entity.id
_entity.type
_entity.pdbx_description
1 polymer ?
#
loop_
_entity_poly.entity_id
_entity_poly.type
_entity_poly.pdbx_seq_one_letter_code
_entity_poly.pdbx_strand_id
1 'polypeptide(L)'
;IVEKFHWLLVVFDIIDRVLYVYTSMVSSYNHTIVESVVTKFALMIPLYLSCTGFYGKRPDIDFKNTKAYIEKGITDPIDIQWLVGEIPQQKEGSLDCGVYVAAFAEYASIGDLAVSNDDLSDIDQHRRRYGALMWDYPRKKQDTGAISESE
;
A
#
# COMPACT_ATOMS: atom_id res chain seq x y z
N ILE A 1 -18.92 1.77 -22.95
CA ILE A 1 -17.82 2.46 -22.24
C ILE A 1 -17.25 1.43 -21.28
N VAL A 2 -16.00 1.01 -21.46
CA VAL A 2 -15.35 0.12 -20.49
C VAL A 2 -14.84 1.03 -19.38
N GLU A 3 -15.32 0.84 -18.16
CA GLU A 3 -14.79 1.55 -16.99
C GLU A 3 -13.31 1.19 -16.83
N LYS A 4 -12.45 2.21 -16.82
CA LYS A 4 -11.02 2.02 -16.55
C LYS A 4 -10.80 2.08 -15.05
N PHE A 5 -10.77 0.92 -14.42
CA PHE A 5 -10.34 0.80 -13.02
C PHE A 5 -8.82 0.83 -12.94
N HIS A 6 -8.30 1.45 -11.88
CA HIS A 6 -6.87 1.49 -11.58
C HIS A 6 -6.65 1.20 -10.10
N TRP A 7 -5.73 0.30 -9.81
CA TRP A 7 -5.32 -0.02 -8.44
C TRP A 7 -4.09 0.81 -8.04
N LEU A 8 -4.11 1.31 -6.81
CA LEU A 8 -2.95 1.92 -6.14
C LEU A 8 -2.75 1.25 -4.78
N LEU A 9 -1.55 1.36 -4.22
CA LEU A 9 -1.26 0.97 -2.83
C LEU A 9 -0.86 2.18 -2.01
N VAL A 10 -1.37 2.23 -0.77
CA VAL A 10 -0.90 3.16 0.25
C VAL A 10 -0.46 2.34 1.45
N VAL A 11 0.81 2.48 1.84
CA VAL A 11 1.39 1.87 3.03
C VAL A 11 1.50 2.95 4.09
N PHE A 12 0.81 2.77 5.22
CA PHE A 12 0.93 3.67 6.35
C PHE A 12 2.03 3.19 7.29
N ASP A 13 3.17 3.85 7.27
CA ASP A 13 4.20 3.68 8.28
C ASP A 13 3.79 4.47 9.53
N ILE A 14 3.46 3.73 10.59
CA ILE A 14 3.01 4.30 11.84
C ILE A 14 4.21 4.85 12.63
N ILE A 15 5.40 4.27 12.54
CA ILE A 15 6.55 4.77 13.32
C ILE A 15 7.03 6.10 12.76
N ASP A 16 7.14 6.18 11.43
CA ASP A 16 7.56 7.41 10.74
C ASP A 16 6.40 8.36 10.45
N ARG A 17 5.16 7.93 10.67
CA ARG A 17 3.93 8.69 10.44
C ARG A 17 3.86 9.23 9.01
N VAL A 18 4.03 8.33 8.03
CA VAL A 18 4.04 8.66 6.60
C VAL A 18 3.14 7.70 5.83
N LEU A 19 2.39 8.23 4.85
CA LEU A 19 1.72 7.44 3.82
C LEU A 19 2.64 7.31 2.60
N TYR A 20 3.20 6.12 2.39
CA TYR A 20 3.91 5.78 1.17
C TYR A 20 2.92 5.37 0.09
N VAL A 21 2.94 6.09 -1.04
CA VAL A 21 1.99 5.86 -2.12
C VAL A 21 2.72 5.28 -3.32
N TYR A 22 2.25 4.12 -3.76
CA TYR A 22 2.66 3.49 -4.99
C TYR A 22 1.52 3.46 -6.01
N THR A 23 1.83 3.91 -7.22
CA THR A 23 0.96 3.76 -8.39
C THR A 23 1.83 3.37 -9.58
N SER A 24 1.44 2.31 -10.29
CA SER A 24 2.15 1.88 -11.49
C SER A 24 1.86 2.76 -12.71
N MET A 25 0.97 3.75 -12.59
CA MET A 25 0.50 4.55 -13.71
C MET A 25 1.52 5.62 -14.15
N VAL A 26 1.74 5.71 -15.46
CA VAL A 26 2.71 6.63 -16.08
C VAL A 26 2.12 8.03 -16.35
N SER A 27 0.79 8.19 -16.39
CA SER A 27 0.16 9.43 -16.89
C SER A 27 -0.07 10.53 -15.84
N SER A 28 0.25 11.77 -16.21
CA SER A 28 0.09 12.97 -15.37
C SER A 28 -1.37 13.37 -15.12
N TYR A 29 -2.28 13.10 -16.05
CA TYR A 29 -3.71 13.46 -15.90
C TYR A 29 -4.35 12.77 -14.69
N ASN A 30 -4.06 11.48 -14.51
CA ASN A 30 -4.61 10.69 -13.41
C ASN A 30 -3.89 10.94 -12.08
N HIS A 31 -2.70 11.54 -12.10
CA HIS A 31 -1.97 11.92 -10.88
C HIS A 31 -2.83 12.82 -9.99
N THR A 32 -3.53 13.79 -10.57
CA THR A 32 -4.39 14.72 -9.80
C THR A 32 -5.58 14.03 -9.12
N ILE A 33 -6.15 13.00 -9.76
CA ILE A 33 -7.25 12.21 -9.20
C ILE A 33 -6.73 11.35 -8.04
N VAL A 34 -5.62 10.63 -8.25
CA VAL A 34 -4.99 9.79 -7.22
C VAL A 34 -4.57 10.66 -6.04
N GLU A 35 -3.94 11.81 -6.29
CA GLU A 35 -3.54 12.77 -5.26
C GLU A 35 -4.73 13.31 -4.47
N SER A 36 -5.85 13.64 -5.13
CA SER A 36 -7.07 14.07 -4.45
C SER A 36 -7.65 12.99 -3.53
N VAL A 37 -7.59 11.71 -3.95
CA VAL A 37 -8.06 10.57 -3.15
C VAL A 37 -7.13 10.36 -1.95
N VAL A 38 -5.82 10.25 -2.17
CA VAL A 38 -4.83 10.01 -1.11
C VAL A 38 -4.84 11.15 -0.08
N THR A 39 -4.95 12.40 -0.52
CA THR A 39 -5.00 13.56 0.40
C THR A 39 -6.18 13.45 1.37
N LYS A 40 -7.35 12.95 0.92
CA LYS A 40 -8.49 12.72 1.81
C LYS A 40 -8.17 11.65 2.85
N PHE A 41 -7.48 10.58 2.47
CA PHE A 41 -7.05 9.55 3.43
C PHE A 41 -6.02 10.08 4.43
N ALA A 42 -5.06 10.90 3.99
CA ALA A 42 -4.08 11.55 4.88
C ALA A 42 -4.75 12.42 5.96
N LEU A 43 -5.92 12.97 5.67
CA LEU A 43 -6.75 13.73 6.61
C LEU A 43 -7.65 12.84 7.48
N MET A 44 -8.29 11.82 6.89
CA MET A 44 -9.28 10.99 7.57
C MET A 44 -8.67 9.93 8.50
N ILE A 45 -7.55 9.33 8.11
CA ILE A 45 -6.87 8.29 8.90
C ILE A 45 -6.53 8.79 10.32
N PRO A 46 -5.84 9.93 10.53
CA PRO A 46 -5.48 10.35 11.89
C PRO A 46 -6.70 10.67 12.77
N LEU A 47 -7.79 11.18 12.17
CA LEU A 47 -9.07 11.37 12.87
C LEU A 47 -9.67 10.03 13.31
N TYR A 48 -9.71 9.05 12.41
CA TYR A 48 -10.22 7.70 12.71
C TYR A 48 -9.41 6.99 13.79
N LEU A 49 -8.07 7.07 13.73
CA LEU A 49 -7.17 6.49 14.73
C LEU A 49 -7.36 7.17 16.10
N SER A 50 -7.59 8.48 16.13
CA SER A 50 -7.93 9.19 17.37
C SER A 50 -9.27 8.71 17.95
N CYS A 51 -10.33 8.63 17.13
CA CYS A 51 -11.66 8.18 17.57
C CYS A 51 -11.67 6.75 18.12
N THR A 52 -10.82 5.86 17.61
CA THR A 52 -10.71 4.47 18.07
C THR A 52 -9.80 4.29 19.29
N GLY A 53 -9.19 5.40 19.77
CA GLY A 53 -8.20 5.39 20.85
C GLY A 53 -6.92 4.62 20.47
N PHE A 54 -6.60 4.51 19.18
CA PHE A 54 -5.50 3.71 18.66
C PHE A 54 -4.17 4.03 19.34
N TYR A 55 -3.80 5.32 19.36
CA TYR A 55 -2.53 5.76 19.96
C TYR A 55 -2.44 5.50 21.47
N GLY A 56 -3.56 5.47 22.18
CA GLY A 56 -3.59 5.09 23.60
C GLY A 56 -3.30 3.60 23.84
N LYS A 57 -3.43 2.77 22.79
CA LYS A 57 -3.16 1.33 22.81
C LYS A 57 -1.77 0.98 22.24
N ARG A 58 -0.96 1.99 21.91
CA ARG A 58 0.37 1.85 21.27
C ARG A 58 1.48 2.36 22.19
N PRO A 59 1.81 1.63 23.27
CA PRO A 59 2.89 2.02 24.18
C PRO A 59 4.28 1.94 23.54
N ASP A 60 4.38 1.30 22.38
CA ASP A 60 5.57 1.18 21.54
C ASP A 60 5.92 2.48 20.79
N ILE A 61 5.01 3.45 20.71
CA ILE A 61 5.27 4.75 20.06
C ILE A 61 5.80 5.74 21.10
N ASP A 62 7.05 6.17 20.95
CA ASP A 62 7.63 7.24 21.76
C ASP A 62 7.25 8.62 21.22
N PHE A 63 6.08 9.12 21.64
CA PHE A 63 5.59 10.44 21.22
C PHE A 63 6.51 11.62 21.62
N LYS A 64 7.39 11.44 22.61
CA LYS A 64 8.25 12.53 23.12
C LYS A 64 9.57 12.64 22.38
N ASN A 65 10.11 11.51 21.91
CA ASN A 65 11.43 11.46 21.29
C ASN A 65 11.41 11.08 19.80
N THR A 66 10.31 10.54 19.28
CA THR A 66 10.20 10.22 17.85
C THR A 66 9.92 11.47 17.04
N LYS A 67 10.84 11.83 16.14
CA LYS A 67 10.77 13.02 15.28
C LYS A 67 9.43 13.17 14.53
N ALA A 68 8.84 12.07 14.09
CA ALA A 68 7.55 12.03 13.40
C ALA A 68 6.36 12.50 14.26
N TYR A 69 6.51 12.49 15.58
CA TYR A 69 5.45 12.79 16.55
C TYR A 69 5.72 14.03 17.40
N ILE A 70 6.98 14.46 17.50
CA ILE A 70 7.32 15.71 18.18
C ILE A 70 6.59 16.87 17.50
N GLU A 71 5.93 17.70 18.32
CA GLU A 71 5.19 18.90 17.90
C GLU A 71 4.02 18.68 16.91
N LYS A 72 3.71 17.43 16.54
CA LYS A 72 2.55 17.10 15.70
C LYS A 72 1.42 16.50 16.55
N GLY A 73 0.26 17.12 16.55
CA GLY A 73 -0.95 16.57 17.17
C GLY A 73 -1.34 15.23 16.55
N ILE A 74 -1.91 14.31 17.33
CA ILE A 74 -2.28 12.95 16.85
C ILE A 74 -3.34 12.96 15.74
N THR A 75 -4.08 14.07 15.58
CA THR A 75 -5.09 14.29 14.54
C THR A 75 -4.55 15.07 13.35
N ASP A 76 -3.31 15.56 13.40
CA ASP A 76 -2.74 16.34 12.30
C ASP A 76 -2.61 15.47 11.04
N PRO A 77 -2.71 16.07 9.85
CA PRO A 77 -2.58 15.34 8.59
C PRO A 77 -1.29 14.52 8.54
N ILE A 78 -1.37 13.33 7.95
CA ILE A 78 -0.20 12.47 7.76
C ILE A 78 0.58 12.95 6.52
N ASP A 79 1.91 12.96 6.60
CA ASP A 79 2.75 13.32 5.47
C ASP A 79 2.62 12.25 4.37
N ILE A 80 2.61 12.67 3.11
CA ILE A 80 2.50 11.75 1.96
C ILE A 80 3.84 11.69 1.25
N GLN A 81 4.36 10.48 1.04
CA GLN A 81 5.56 10.22 0.25
C GLN A 81 5.19 9.43 -1.00
N TRP A 82 5.32 10.07 -2.16
CA TRP A 82 5.12 9.43 -3.45
C TRP A 82 6.36 8.66 -3.84
N LEU A 83 6.21 7.37 -4.11
CA LEU A 83 7.28 6.55 -4.60
C LEU A 83 7.36 6.71 -6.13
N VAL A 84 8.22 7.62 -6.58
CA VAL A 84 8.39 8.01 -7.98
C VAL A 84 9.80 7.70 -8.46
N GLY A 85 9.95 7.30 -9.72
CA GLY A 85 11.23 7.26 -10.43
C GLY A 85 11.98 5.93 -10.32
N GLU A 86 12.14 5.38 -9.12
CA GLU A 86 12.95 4.16 -8.89
C GLU A 86 12.12 2.86 -8.89
N ILE A 87 10.79 2.96 -9.02
CA ILE A 87 9.86 1.82 -8.92
C ILE A 87 9.20 1.54 -10.29
N PRO A 88 8.91 0.28 -10.65
CA PRO A 88 8.46 -0.06 -11.98
C PRO A 88 7.07 0.49 -12.28
N GLN A 89 6.90 0.94 -13.51
CA GLN A 89 5.65 1.51 -14.01
C GLN A 89 5.10 0.68 -15.17
N GLN A 90 3.77 0.53 -15.22
CA GLN A 90 3.10 -0.19 -16.29
C GLN A 90 3.09 0.63 -17.57
N LYS A 91 3.21 -0.02 -18.73
CA LYS A 91 3.09 0.66 -20.04
C LYS A 91 1.70 1.27 -20.20
N GLU A 92 1.60 2.38 -20.93
CA GLU A 92 0.30 2.97 -21.25
C GLU A 92 -0.61 1.94 -21.94
N GLY A 93 -1.86 1.85 -21.46
CA GLY A 93 -2.84 0.88 -21.96
C GLY A 93 -2.72 -0.55 -21.39
N SER A 94 -1.70 -0.83 -20.55
CA SER A 94 -1.63 -2.08 -19.80
C SER A 94 -2.79 -2.19 -18.79
N LEU A 95 -3.24 -3.43 -18.55
CA LEU A 95 -4.25 -3.79 -17.56
C LEU A 95 -3.61 -4.46 -16.32
N ASP A 96 -2.31 -4.26 -16.12
CA ASP A 96 -1.52 -4.98 -15.12
C ASP A 96 -1.42 -4.28 -13.76
N CYS A 97 -2.10 -3.13 -13.56
CA CYS A 97 -2.01 -2.36 -12.32
C CYS A 97 -2.17 -3.20 -11.04
N GLY A 98 -3.04 -4.21 -11.06
CA GLY A 98 -3.20 -5.15 -9.94
C GLY A 98 -1.97 -6.04 -9.69
N VAL A 99 -1.27 -6.49 -10.74
CA VAL A 99 -0.04 -7.29 -10.61
C VAL A 99 1.10 -6.46 -10.04
N TYR A 100 1.25 -5.21 -10.51
CA TYR A 100 2.23 -4.26 -9.98
C TYR A 100 1.96 -3.94 -8.50
N VAL A 101 0.69 -3.68 -8.13
CA VAL A 101 0.29 -3.44 -6.73
C VAL A 101 0.54 -4.66 -5.86
N ALA A 102 0.21 -5.87 -6.34
CA ALA A 102 0.45 -7.11 -5.60
C ALA A 102 1.94 -7.35 -5.34
N ALA A 103 2.78 -7.09 -6.34
CA ALA A 103 4.23 -7.18 -6.17
C ALA A 103 4.74 -6.15 -5.19
N PHE A 104 4.35 -4.88 -5.33
CA PHE A 104 4.77 -3.85 -4.39
C PHE A 104 4.33 -4.17 -2.94
N ALA A 105 3.13 -4.73 -2.76
CA ALA A 105 2.65 -5.18 -1.44
C ALA A 105 3.52 -6.31 -0.85
N GLU A 106 4.04 -7.21 -1.68
CA GLU A 106 4.94 -8.28 -1.25
C GLU A 106 6.27 -7.73 -0.71
N TYR A 107 6.90 -6.79 -1.41
CA TYR A 107 8.11 -6.12 -0.93
C TYR A 107 7.82 -5.29 0.33
N ALA A 108 6.74 -4.52 0.33
CA ALA A 108 6.35 -3.72 1.50
C ALA A 108 6.11 -4.59 2.74
N SER A 109 5.61 -5.82 2.57
CA SER A 109 5.35 -6.76 3.67
C SER A 109 6.63 -7.21 4.40
N ILE A 110 7.77 -7.19 3.73
CA ILE A 110 9.08 -7.50 4.33
C ILE A 110 9.86 -6.23 4.73
N GLY A 111 9.20 -5.07 4.68
CA GLY A 111 9.79 -3.78 5.04
C GLY A 111 10.61 -3.13 3.93
N ASP A 112 10.53 -3.64 2.70
CA ASP A 112 11.23 -3.06 1.55
C ASP A 112 10.26 -2.26 0.68
N LEU A 113 10.55 -0.97 0.52
CA LEU A 113 9.77 -0.08 -0.35
C LEU A 113 10.47 0.16 -1.69
N ALA A 114 11.63 -0.47 -1.93
CA ALA A 114 12.30 -0.48 -3.22
C ALA A 114 11.89 -1.75 -4.00
N VAL A 115 11.43 -1.56 -5.22
CA VAL A 115 11.23 -2.67 -6.18
C VAL A 115 12.01 -2.29 -7.42
N SER A 116 12.86 -3.18 -7.93
CA SER A 116 13.63 -2.86 -9.13
C SER A 116 12.81 -3.14 -10.40
N ASN A 117 13.16 -2.46 -11.51
CA ASN A 117 12.58 -2.75 -12.83
C ASN A 117 12.85 -4.18 -13.29
N ASP A 118 13.98 -4.75 -12.88
CA ASP A 118 14.34 -6.13 -13.23
C ASP A 118 13.40 -7.13 -12.54
N ASP A 119 12.99 -6.84 -11.30
CA ASP A 119 12.04 -7.68 -10.55
C ASP A 119 10.67 -7.74 -11.21
N LEU A 120 10.24 -6.69 -11.91
CA LEU A 120 8.95 -6.63 -12.63
C LEU A 120 9.08 -6.71 -14.16
N SER A 121 10.21 -7.20 -14.65
CA SER A 121 10.47 -7.35 -16.09
C SER A 121 9.59 -8.42 -16.76
N ASP A 122 9.25 -9.50 -16.05
CA ASP A 122 8.33 -10.56 -16.49
C ASP A 122 7.01 -10.53 -15.69
N ILE A 123 6.11 -9.64 -16.09
CA ILE A 123 4.77 -9.50 -15.49
C ILE A 123 3.93 -10.77 -15.65
N ASP A 124 4.12 -11.52 -16.74
CA ASP A 124 3.37 -12.75 -16.97
C ASP A 124 3.80 -13.86 -16.00
N GLN A 125 5.08 -13.92 -15.64
CA GLN A 125 5.57 -14.81 -14.57
C GLN A 125 4.94 -14.43 -13.23
N HIS A 126 4.86 -13.15 -12.89
CA HIS A 126 4.20 -12.68 -11.67
C HIS A 126 2.72 -13.07 -11.64
N ARG A 127 2.01 -12.85 -12.75
CA ARG A 127 0.60 -13.24 -12.87
C ARG A 127 0.41 -14.74 -12.67
N ARG A 128 1.25 -15.58 -13.29
CA ARG A 128 1.21 -17.04 -13.10
C ARG A 128 1.50 -17.43 -11.66
N ARG A 129 2.51 -16.82 -11.02
CA ARG A 129 2.88 -17.10 -9.62
C ARG A 129 1.74 -16.73 -8.67
N TYR A 130 1.17 -15.53 -8.80
CA TYR A 130 0.04 -15.12 -7.97
C TYR A 130 -1.19 -15.98 -8.20
N GLY A 131 -1.48 -16.37 -9.44
CA GLY A 131 -2.55 -17.34 -9.74
C GLY A 131 -2.32 -18.70 -9.06
N ALA A 132 -1.09 -19.22 -9.11
CA ALA A 132 -0.73 -20.48 -8.45
C ALA A 132 -0.84 -20.39 -6.92
N LEU A 133 -0.36 -19.29 -6.31
CA LEU A 133 -0.46 -19.05 -4.87
C LEU A 133 -1.92 -18.93 -4.40
N MET A 134 -2.74 -18.20 -5.15
CA MET A 134 -4.18 -18.07 -4.87
C MET A 134 -4.93 -19.40 -4.97
N TRP A 135 -4.45 -20.35 -5.75
CA TRP A 135 -5.01 -21.71 -5.80
C TRP A 135 -4.50 -22.60 -4.66
N ASP A 136 -3.19 -22.58 -4.43
CA ASP A 136 -2.51 -23.46 -3.47
C ASP A 136 -2.90 -23.14 -2.01
N TYR A 137 -2.98 -21.86 -1.65
CA TYR A 137 -3.26 -21.46 -0.27
C TYR A 137 -4.64 -21.92 0.23
N PRO A 138 -5.76 -21.70 -0.49
CA PRO A 138 -7.06 -22.24 -0.08
C PRO A 138 -7.10 -23.77 -0.04
N ARG A 139 -6.40 -24.45 -0.95
CA ARG A 139 -6.32 -25.92 -0.96
C ARG A 139 -5.63 -26.45 0.29
N LYS A 140 -4.47 -25.90 0.65
CA LYS A 140 -3.79 -26.25 1.91
C LYS A 140 -4.65 -25.96 3.13
N LYS A 141 -5.37 -24.84 3.14
CA LYS A 141 -6.30 -24.48 4.21
C LYS A 141 -7.42 -25.52 4.38
N GLN A 142 -7.99 -26.02 3.28
CA GLN A 142 -8.98 -27.11 3.30
C GLN A 142 -8.38 -28.42 3.82
N ASP A 143 -7.20 -28.81 3.33
CA ASP A 143 -6.56 -30.08 3.70
C ASP A 143 -6.16 -30.11 5.19
N THR A 144 -5.77 -28.97 5.74
CA THR A 144 -5.37 -28.82 7.16
C THR A 144 -6.54 -28.58 8.11
N GLY A 145 -7.76 -28.39 7.58
CA GLY A 145 -8.93 -28.03 8.39
C GLY A 145 -8.81 -26.67 9.09
N ALA A 146 -7.90 -25.81 8.64
CA ALA A 146 -7.66 -24.51 9.25
C ALA A 146 -8.85 -23.57 8.99
N ILE A 147 -9.54 -23.17 10.07
CA ILE A 147 -10.61 -22.19 10.01
C ILE A 147 -9.96 -20.81 10.11
N SER A 148 -10.31 -19.89 9.20
CA SER A 148 -9.92 -18.48 9.38
C SER A 148 -10.55 -17.97 10.66
N GLU A 149 -9.83 -17.19 11.46
CA GLU A 149 -10.52 -16.20 12.28
C GLU A 149 -11.34 -15.34 11.30
N SER A 150 -12.66 -15.28 11.52
CA SER A 150 -13.54 -14.44 10.71
C SER A 150 -13.11 -12.99 10.84
N GLU A 151 -13.15 -12.25 9.73
CA GLU A 151 -13.10 -10.78 9.74
C GLU A 151 -14.21 -10.18 10.63
#